data_AF-A0A851I2V8-F1
#
_entry.id   AF-A0A851I2V8-F1
#
_cell.length_a   1.000
_cell.length_b   1.000
_cell.length_c   1.000
_cell.angle_alpha   90.00
_cell.angle_beta   90.00
_cell.angle_gamma   90.00
#
_symmetry.space_group_name_H-M   'P 1'
#
loop_
_entity.id
_entity.type
_entity.pdbx_description
1 polymer ?
#
loop_
_entity_poly.entity_id
_entity_poly.type
_entity_poly.pdbx_seq_one_letter_code
_entity_poly.pdbx_strand_id
1 'polypeptide(L)'
;MKSAKKMILATLVGVLALSSIGFSAARAKSSKKASNLTRKFSCSSRNVTVQNLSTDRVRLTDGNGKVYNLKLTRSGSGEEYTGGGVSIHIKGNDAVFTKNGSDESCYMTGNGNSSSSQSSSSHLLRKYSCDGYQDVTVENLSTDKVKLADGYGGIYTLNSVTSGSGEKYSNGNVSIHMKGNDAVYTENGKDKSCSLQNSGHGSINE
;
A
#
# COMPACT_ATOMS: atom_id res chain seq x y z
N MET A 1 -56.92 -15.72 -69.07
CA MET A 1 -57.14 -14.44 -68.37
C MET A 1 -56.65 -14.55 -66.93
N LYS A 2 -55.86 -13.57 -66.49
CA LYS A 2 -55.54 -13.06 -65.14
C LYS A 2 -55.93 -13.89 -63.88
N SER A 3 -54.88 -14.27 -63.13
CA SER A 3 -54.57 -14.01 -61.71
C SER A 3 -55.58 -14.28 -60.58
N ALA A 4 -55.19 -15.08 -59.57
CA ALA A 4 -54.91 -14.62 -58.20
C ALA A 4 -54.43 -15.73 -57.21
N LYS A 5 -53.26 -15.49 -56.59
CA LYS A 5 -52.82 -15.66 -55.16
C LYS A 5 -52.98 -17.05 -54.48
N LYS A 6 -52.04 -17.58 -53.66
CA LYS A 6 -51.30 -16.96 -52.52
C LYS A 6 -49.98 -17.69 -52.17
N MET A 7 -48.95 -16.87 -51.91
CA MET A 7 -47.81 -16.93 -50.97
C MET A 7 -47.13 -18.26 -50.55
N ILE A 8 -45.87 -18.40 -50.95
CA ILE A 8 -44.84 -19.27 -50.37
C ILE A 8 -44.05 -18.43 -49.36
N LEU A 9 -43.97 -18.87 -48.10
CA LEU A 9 -43.13 -18.27 -47.06
C LEU A 9 -41.75 -18.94 -47.10
N ALA A 10 -40.79 -18.32 -47.77
CA ALA A 10 -39.39 -18.73 -47.75
C ALA A 10 -38.71 -18.13 -46.52
N THR A 11 -38.36 -18.96 -45.54
CA THR A 11 -37.47 -18.57 -44.44
C THR A 11 -36.03 -18.51 -44.95
N LEU A 12 -35.61 -17.28 -45.20
CA LEU A 12 -34.26 -16.82 -45.48
C LEU A 12 -33.45 -16.73 -44.16
N VAL A 13 -32.14 -16.63 -44.33
CA VAL A 13 -31.10 -16.22 -43.37
C VAL A 13 -30.56 -17.39 -42.53
N GLY A 14 -29.29 -17.74 -42.59
CA GLY A 14 -28.15 -17.09 -43.24
C GLY A 14 -26.91 -17.71 -42.63
N VAL A 15 -26.09 -18.31 -43.49
CA VAL A 15 -24.77 -18.83 -43.17
C VAL A 15 -23.91 -17.67 -42.64
N LEU A 16 -23.51 -17.72 -41.37
CA LEU A 16 -22.39 -16.92 -40.88
C LEU A 16 -21.14 -17.79 -40.90
N ALA A 17 -20.40 -17.62 -42.00
CA ALA A 17 -19.08 -18.15 -42.21
C ALA A 17 -18.06 -17.47 -41.28
N LEU A 18 -17.25 -18.31 -40.64
CA LEU A 18 -15.81 -18.18 -40.40
C LEU A 18 -15.23 -16.76 -40.49
N SER A 19 -14.91 -16.19 -39.33
CA SER A 19 -13.59 -15.64 -39.12
C SER A 19 -13.14 -15.99 -37.71
N SER A 20 -12.13 -16.85 -37.65
CA SER A 20 -11.32 -17.11 -36.47
C SER A 20 -10.62 -15.82 -36.06
N ILE A 21 -11.27 -15.01 -35.22
CA ILE A 21 -10.55 -14.01 -34.43
C ILE A 21 -9.89 -14.79 -33.30
N GLY A 22 -8.71 -15.34 -33.60
CA GLY A 22 -7.76 -15.68 -32.56
C GLY A 22 -7.51 -14.40 -31.77
N PHE A 23 -8.06 -14.33 -30.56
CA PHE A 23 -7.66 -13.35 -29.57
C PHE A 23 -6.24 -13.71 -29.11
N SER A 24 -5.27 -13.53 -30.00
CA SER A 24 -3.92 -13.19 -29.57
C SER A 24 -4.08 -11.85 -28.88
N ALA A 25 -4.23 -11.88 -27.56
CA ALA A 25 -3.95 -10.74 -26.72
C ALA A 25 -2.47 -10.42 -26.96
N ALA A 26 -2.21 -9.63 -28.00
CA ALA A 26 -1.01 -8.84 -28.11
C ALA A 26 -1.03 -8.01 -26.83
N ARG A 27 -0.31 -8.49 -25.81
CA ARG A 27 0.02 -7.71 -24.63
C ARG A 27 0.64 -6.45 -25.20
N ALA A 28 -0.13 -5.39 -25.25
CA ALA A 28 0.40 -4.07 -25.48
C ALA A 28 1.51 -3.94 -24.44
N LYS A 29 2.77 -3.96 -24.89
CA LYS A 29 3.88 -3.43 -24.12
C LYS A 29 3.54 -1.95 -23.98
N SER A 30 2.68 -1.65 -23.02
CA SER A 30 2.57 -0.33 -22.45
C SER A 30 3.94 -0.12 -21.85
N SER A 31 4.81 0.56 -22.59
CA SER A 31 5.97 1.21 -22.03
C SER A 31 5.44 2.33 -21.14
N LYS A 32 4.85 1.94 -19.99
CA LYS A 32 4.68 2.84 -18.87
C LYS A 32 6.09 3.22 -18.49
N LYS A 33 6.50 4.40 -18.97
CA LYS A 33 7.71 5.10 -18.56
C LYS A 33 7.80 4.91 -17.05
N ALA A 34 8.80 4.16 -16.60
CA ALA A 34 9.04 4.01 -15.17
C ALA A 34 9.22 5.43 -14.65
N SER A 35 8.32 5.85 -13.77
CA SER A 35 8.61 7.00 -12.93
C SER A 35 9.92 6.67 -12.23
N ASN A 36 10.87 7.61 -12.22
CA ASN A 36 12.10 7.50 -11.41
C ASN A 36 11.74 7.61 -9.91
N LEU A 37 10.80 6.76 -9.48
CA LEU A 37 10.27 6.71 -8.14
C LEU A 37 11.36 6.20 -7.23
N THR A 38 11.71 7.02 -6.24
CA THR A 38 12.71 6.68 -5.25
C THR A 38 12.01 6.49 -3.91
N ARG A 39 12.16 5.29 -3.36
CA ARG A 39 11.63 4.85 -2.07
C ARG A 39 12.79 4.64 -1.12
N LYS A 40 12.82 5.36 -0.02
CA LYS A 40 13.82 5.23 1.04
C LYS A 40 13.22 4.39 2.15
N PHE A 41 14.02 3.50 2.69
CA PHE A 41 13.65 2.68 3.84
C PHE A 41 14.72 2.79 4.91
N SER A 42 14.29 2.76 6.16
CA SER A 42 15.16 2.63 7.32
C SER A 42 15.00 1.22 7.85
N CYS A 43 16.11 0.49 7.88
CA CYS A 43 16.22 -0.86 8.41
C CYS A 43 16.95 -0.80 9.75
N SER A 44 16.86 -1.88 10.53
CA SER A 44 17.45 -1.95 11.88
C SER A 44 18.92 -1.54 11.96
N SER A 45 19.73 -1.80 10.92
CA SER A 45 21.16 -1.44 10.93
C SER A 45 21.58 -0.37 9.92
N ARG A 46 20.73 -0.07 8.93
CA ARG A 46 21.09 0.78 7.79
C ARG A 46 19.87 1.37 7.10
N ASN A 47 20.07 2.46 6.37
CA ASN A 47 19.08 2.94 5.41
C ASN A 47 19.33 2.31 4.04
N VAL A 48 18.27 2.02 3.29
CA VAL A 48 18.35 1.58 1.90
C VAL A 48 17.49 2.48 1.02
N THR A 49 17.97 2.75 -0.20
CA THR A 49 17.23 3.54 -1.19
C THR A 49 16.95 2.68 -2.40
N VAL A 50 15.69 2.51 -2.75
CA VAL A 50 15.22 1.76 -3.91
C VAL A 50 14.70 2.73 -4.96
N GLN A 51 15.34 2.75 -6.12
CA GLN A 51 14.93 3.55 -7.26
C GLN A 51 14.40 2.66 -8.37
N ASN A 52 13.19 2.93 -8.85
CA ASN A 52 12.64 2.20 -10.00
C ASN A 52 13.38 2.60 -11.28
N LEU A 53 13.94 1.61 -11.98
CA LEU A 53 14.58 1.77 -13.28
C LEU A 53 13.63 1.37 -14.42
N SER A 54 12.85 0.31 -14.19
CA SER A 54 11.77 -0.18 -15.04
C SER A 54 10.63 -0.73 -14.17
N THR A 55 9.58 -1.27 -14.78
CA THR A 55 8.49 -1.96 -14.07
C THR A 55 8.95 -3.21 -13.31
N ASP A 56 10.09 -3.79 -13.70
CA ASP A 56 10.61 -5.06 -13.18
C ASP A 56 12.06 -4.95 -12.68
N ARG A 57 12.63 -3.75 -12.63
CA ARG A 57 14.01 -3.53 -12.18
C ARG A 57 14.11 -2.31 -11.28
N VAL A 58 14.92 -2.46 -10.25
CA VAL A 58 15.24 -1.38 -9.31
C VAL A 58 16.73 -1.27 -9.09
N ARG A 59 17.19 -0.08 -8.75
CA ARG A 59 18.51 0.20 -8.22
C ARG A 59 18.38 0.35 -6.71
N LEU A 60 18.96 -0.57 -5.95
CA LEU A 60 19.05 -0.48 -4.49
C LEU A 60 20.43 0.07 -4.12
N THR A 61 20.46 1.14 -3.33
CA THR A 61 21.68 1.67 -2.70
C THR A 61 21.61 1.39 -1.20
N ASP A 62 22.59 0.69 -0.64
CA ASP A 62 22.66 0.43 0.80
C ASP A 62 23.26 1.61 1.58
N GLY A 63 23.20 1.55 2.91
CA GLY A 63 23.70 2.61 3.79
C GLY A 63 25.21 2.88 3.67
N ASN A 64 25.97 1.98 3.04
CA ASN A 64 27.40 2.13 2.77
C ASN A 64 27.65 2.72 1.37
N GLY A 65 26.59 3.06 0.63
CA GLY A 65 26.68 3.57 -0.74
C GLY A 65 26.85 2.47 -1.80
N LYS A 66 26.82 1.19 -1.44
CA LYS A 66 26.95 0.10 -2.42
C LYS A 66 25.65 -0.04 -3.21
N VAL A 67 25.79 -0.15 -4.53
CA VAL A 67 24.67 -0.18 -5.48
C VAL A 67 24.44 -1.59 -6.01
N TYR A 68 23.17 -1.99 -6.06
CA TYR A 68 22.71 -3.27 -6.57
C TYR A 68 21.60 -3.05 -7.59
N ASN A 69 21.73 -3.66 -8.77
CA ASN A 69 20.65 -3.70 -9.75
C ASN A 69 19.85 -4.99 -9.54
N LEU A 70 18.63 -4.84 -9.04
CA LEU A 70 17.77 -5.96 -8.66
C LEU A 70 16.66 -6.14 -9.68
N LYS A 71 16.20 -7.39 -9.86
CA LYS A 71 15.10 -7.75 -10.74
C LYS A 71 13.91 -8.26 -9.93
N LEU A 72 12.70 -7.86 -10.32
CA LEU A 72 11.46 -8.36 -9.75
C LEU A 72 11.35 -9.87 -9.97
N THR A 73 11.14 -10.61 -8.89
CA THR A 73 11.02 -12.08 -8.88
C THR A 73 9.63 -12.51 -8.40
N ARG A 74 8.95 -11.70 -7.58
CA ARG A 74 7.60 -11.97 -7.07
C ARG A 74 6.81 -10.67 -6.90
N SER A 75 5.53 -10.67 -7.24
CA SER A 75 4.66 -9.47 -7.19
C SER A 75 3.26 -9.70 -6.59
N GLY A 76 3.01 -10.88 -5.99
CA GLY A 76 1.66 -11.28 -5.55
C GLY A 76 1.17 -10.55 -4.30
N SER A 77 1.94 -10.59 -3.21
CA SER A 77 1.59 -9.99 -1.91
C SER A 77 2.42 -8.75 -1.56
N GLY A 78 3.15 -8.23 -2.55
CA GLY A 78 4.27 -7.30 -2.40
C GLY A 78 5.27 -7.52 -3.54
N GLU A 79 6.24 -6.63 -3.67
CA GLU A 79 7.27 -6.64 -4.71
C GLU A 79 8.59 -7.17 -4.15
N GLU A 80 9.06 -8.32 -4.66
CA GLU A 80 10.34 -8.91 -4.27
C GLU A 80 11.37 -8.71 -5.39
N TYR A 81 12.43 -7.96 -5.09
CA TYR A 81 13.54 -7.73 -6.02
C TYR A 81 14.81 -8.41 -5.52
N THR A 82 15.48 -9.15 -6.39
CA THR A 82 16.68 -9.93 -6.04
C THR A 82 17.81 -9.71 -7.05
N GLY A 83 19.05 -9.72 -6.56
CA GLY A 83 20.25 -9.58 -7.41
C GLY A 83 21.51 -9.30 -6.60
N GLY A 84 22.67 -9.75 -7.09
CA GLY A 84 23.96 -9.41 -6.48
C GLY A 84 24.15 -9.85 -5.02
N GLY A 85 23.49 -10.95 -4.60
CA GLY A 85 23.56 -11.50 -3.23
C GLY A 85 22.68 -10.80 -2.20
N VAL A 86 21.78 -9.91 -2.63
CA VAL A 86 20.80 -9.24 -1.77
C VAL A 86 19.39 -9.36 -2.36
N SER A 87 18.39 -9.18 -1.51
CA SER A 87 17.01 -8.98 -1.92
C SER A 87 16.31 -7.92 -1.08
N ILE A 88 15.23 -7.37 -1.62
CA ILE A 88 14.28 -6.57 -0.85
C ILE A 88 12.86 -7.00 -1.20
N HIS A 89 12.08 -7.37 -0.19
CA HIS A 89 10.65 -7.64 -0.31
C HIS A 89 9.88 -6.44 0.23
N ILE A 90 9.14 -5.74 -0.62
CA ILE A 90 8.42 -4.51 -0.28
C ILE A 90 6.91 -4.80 -0.26
N LYS A 91 6.26 -4.52 0.86
CA LYS A 91 4.81 -4.66 1.03
C LYS A 91 4.23 -3.39 1.64
N GLY A 92 3.63 -2.54 0.80
CA GLY A 92 3.13 -1.24 1.25
C GLY A 92 4.28 -0.35 1.71
N ASN A 93 4.30 -0.01 3.00
CA ASN A 93 5.37 0.77 3.63
C ASN A 93 6.41 -0.10 4.34
N ASP A 94 6.12 -1.39 4.52
CA ASP A 94 7.05 -2.34 5.12
C ASP A 94 7.96 -2.90 4.04
N ALA A 95 9.20 -3.22 4.43
CA ALA A 95 10.09 -4.01 3.62
C ALA A 95 10.93 -4.95 4.47
N VAL A 96 11.43 -6.01 3.85
CA VAL A 96 12.46 -6.87 4.42
C VAL A 96 13.65 -6.80 3.47
N PHE A 97 14.78 -6.31 3.95
CA PHE A 97 16.05 -6.32 3.23
C PHE A 97 16.88 -7.50 3.68
N THR A 98 17.23 -8.39 2.74
CA THR A 98 18.06 -9.56 3.02
C THR A 98 19.43 -9.39 2.39
N LYS A 99 20.48 -9.57 3.18
CA LYS A 99 21.87 -9.57 2.69
C LYS A 99 22.62 -10.73 3.32
N ASN A 100 23.23 -11.57 2.48
CA ASN A 100 23.96 -12.77 2.93
C ASN A 100 23.12 -13.69 3.86
N GLY A 101 21.81 -13.79 3.62
CA GLY A 101 20.90 -14.60 4.44
C GLY A 101 20.51 -13.99 5.79
N SER A 102 20.89 -12.75 6.08
CA SER A 102 20.42 -12.00 7.24
C SER A 102 19.31 -11.05 6.82
N ASP A 103 18.17 -11.14 7.49
CA ASP A 103 16.99 -10.32 7.23
C ASP A 103 16.96 -9.11 8.17
N GLU A 104 16.72 -7.94 7.57
CA GLU A 104 16.48 -6.70 8.30
C GLU A 104 15.07 -6.21 7.97
N SER A 105 14.23 -6.07 8.98
CA SER A 105 12.96 -5.37 8.84
C SER A 105 13.22 -3.89 8.59
N CYS A 106 12.55 -3.35 7.59
CA CYS A 106 12.67 -1.96 7.19
C CYS A 106 11.28 -1.33 7.07
N TYR A 107 11.23 -0.02 7.30
CA TYR A 107 10.03 0.78 7.08
C TYR A 107 10.34 1.95 6.16
N MET A 108 9.38 2.32 5.31
CA MET A 108 9.57 3.38 4.33
C MET A 108 9.65 4.73 5.03
N THR A 109 10.70 5.49 4.74
CA THR A 109 11.00 6.80 5.35
C THR A 109 10.92 7.95 4.37
N GLY A 110 10.75 7.66 3.09
CA GLY A 110 10.50 8.68 2.10
C GLY A 110 10.09 8.07 0.77
N ASN A 111 9.11 8.67 0.12
CA ASN A 111 8.69 8.32 -1.23
C ASN A 111 8.63 9.61 -2.03
N GLY A 112 9.67 9.88 -2.82
CA GLY A 112 9.78 11.17 -3.47
C GLY A 112 10.79 11.22 -4.59
N ASN A 113 10.38 11.83 -5.70
CA ASN A 113 11.28 12.45 -6.66
C ASN A 113 11.73 13.80 -6.05
N SER A 114 12.67 13.71 -5.10
CA SER A 114 13.40 14.80 -4.42
C SER A 114 12.60 16.02 -3.89
N SER A 115 12.38 16.06 -2.57
CA SER A 115 12.60 17.27 -1.77
C SER A 115 12.92 16.87 -0.32
N SER A 116 13.90 17.55 0.25
CA SER A 116 14.47 17.33 1.58
C SER A 116 13.65 17.99 2.68
N SER A 117 13.50 17.35 3.84
CA SER A 117 13.95 17.87 5.15
C SER A 117 13.74 16.87 6.30
N GLN A 118 14.77 16.79 7.13
CA GLN A 118 14.87 16.45 8.55
C GLN A 118 14.21 15.19 9.17
N SER A 119 15.08 14.47 9.87
CA SER A 119 14.90 13.24 10.66
C SER A 119 14.08 13.45 11.94
N SER A 120 13.08 12.59 12.17
CA SER A 120 12.73 12.02 13.48
C SER A 120 11.61 10.99 13.28
N SER A 121 11.93 9.69 13.44
CA SER A 121 11.02 8.53 13.41
C SER A 121 9.83 8.63 12.43
N SER A 122 10.00 8.21 11.17
CA SER A 122 8.95 8.36 10.13
C SER A 122 7.89 7.27 10.19
N HIS A 123 7.31 7.04 11.37
CA HIS A 123 6.14 6.19 11.52
C HIS A 123 4.94 6.81 10.79
N LEU A 124 4.03 5.97 10.26
CA LEU A 124 2.83 6.46 9.58
C LEU A 124 1.93 7.14 10.62
N LEU A 125 1.71 8.43 10.46
CA LEU A 125 0.75 9.20 11.23
C LEU A 125 -0.58 9.28 10.48
N ARG A 126 -1.68 9.00 11.17
CA ARG A 126 -3.04 9.16 10.66
C ARG A 126 -3.80 10.07 11.61
N LYS A 127 -4.23 11.22 11.11
CA LYS A 127 -4.98 12.20 11.88
C LYS A 127 -6.47 12.08 11.56
N TYR A 128 -7.27 11.86 12.58
CA TYR A 128 -8.71 11.70 12.50
C TYR A 128 -9.39 12.87 13.20
N SER A 129 -10.42 13.45 12.57
CA SER A 129 -11.31 14.39 13.24
C SER A 129 -12.52 13.62 13.76
N CYS A 130 -12.83 13.80 15.04
CA CYS A 130 -13.84 13.01 15.76
C CYS A 130 -15.04 13.89 16.16
N ASP A 131 -16.25 13.40 15.94
CA ASP A 131 -17.47 14.16 16.19
C ASP A 131 -17.62 14.50 17.68
N GLY A 132 -17.68 15.81 17.99
CA GLY A 132 -17.78 16.29 19.37
C GLY A 132 -16.57 15.96 20.24
N TYR A 133 -15.41 15.68 19.63
CA TYR A 133 -14.17 15.35 20.33
C TYR A 133 -12.94 15.97 19.66
N GLN A 134 -11.80 15.95 20.35
CA GLN A 134 -10.56 16.44 19.76
C GLN A 134 -10.09 15.51 18.65
N ASP A 135 -9.29 16.05 17.74
CA ASP A 135 -8.64 15.27 16.71
C ASP A 135 -7.70 14.23 17.34
N VAL A 136 -7.85 12.98 16.92
CA VAL A 136 -7.03 11.86 17.38
C VAL A 136 -5.92 11.62 16.36
N THR A 137 -4.69 11.42 16.83
CA THR A 137 -3.55 11.06 15.97
C THR A 137 -3.09 9.65 16.30
N VAL A 138 -3.00 8.81 15.28
CA VAL A 138 -2.48 7.44 15.38
C VAL A 138 -1.12 7.36 14.71
N GLU A 139 -0.12 6.88 15.43
CA GLU A 139 1.22 6.57 14.94
C GLU A 139 1.40 5.04 14.86
N ASN A 140 1.66 4.52 13.67
CA ASN A 140 1.96 3.11 13.51
C ASN A 140 3.40 2.80 13.90
N LEU A 141 3.58 2.17 15.06
CA LEU A 141 4.90 1.71 15.53
C LEU A 141 5.32 0.40 14.83
N SER A 142 4.36 -0.50 14.62
CA SER A 142 4.53 -1.78 13.93
C SER A 142 3.19 -2.25 13.35
N THR A 143 3.15 -3.42 12.71
CA THR A 143 1.92 -4.01 12.19
C THR A 143 0.88 -4.36 13.27
N ASP A 144 1.35 -4.55 14.50
CA ASP A 144 0.56 -5.00 15.64
C ASP A 144 0.49 -3.96 16.76
N LYS A 145 1.05 -2.76 16.57
CA LYS A 145 1.14 -1.76 17.63
C LYS A 145 1.07 -0.33 17.11
N VAL A 146 0.32 0.51 17.82
CA VAL A 146 0.21 1.94 17.54
C VAL A 146 0.39 2.78 18.80
N LYS A 147 0.89 4.01 18.66
CA LYS A 147 0.66 5.09 19.65
C LYS A 147 -0.56 5.88 19.21
N LEU A 148 -1.39 6.28 20.15
CA LEU A 148 -2.56 7.11 19.93
C LEU A 148 -2.47 8.34 20.83
N ALA A 149 -2.56 9.53 20.25
CA ALA A 149 -2.73 10.79 20.97
C ALA A 149 -4.19 11.24 20.85
N ASP A 150 -4.83 11.53 21.98
CA ASP A 150 -6.26 11.89 22.05
C ASP A 150 -6.55 13.39 21.82
N GLY A 151 -5.50 14.21 21.65
CA GLY A 151 -5.61 15.65 21.47
C GLY A 151 -5.87 16.45 22.76
N TYR A 152 -5.99 15.78 23.92
CA TYR A 152 -6.06 16.35 25.26
C TYR A 152 -4.76 16.16 26.06
N GLY A 153 -3.75 15.53 25.46
CA GLY A 153 -2.46 15.23 26.07
C GLY A 153 -2.33 13.78 26.56
N GLY A 154 -3.38 12.96 26.42
CA GLY A 154 -3.30 11.53 26.66
C GLY A 154 -2.61 10.82 25.49
N ILE A 155 -1.61 10.01 25.82
CA ILE A 155 -0.88 9.18 24.85
C ILE A 155 -0.98 7.72 25.29
N TYR A 156 -1.47 6.87 24.40
CA TYR A 156 -1.74 5.47 24.67
C TYR A 156 -0.97 4.58 23.70
N THR A 157 -0.33 3.53 24.21
CA THR A 157 0.17 2.45 23.37
C THR A 157 -0.90 1.37 23.26
N LEU A 158 -1.32 1.04 22.04
CA LEU A 158 -2.39 0.09 21.76
C LEU A 158 -1.84 -1.09 20.94
N ASN A 159 -2.30 -2.30 21.25
CA ASN A 159 -1.95 -3.49 20.49
C ASN A 159 -3.09 -3.87 19.55
N SER A 160 -2.75 -4.46 18.41
CA SER A 160 -3.71 -4.97 17.44
C SER A 160 -4.55 -6.07 18.08
N VAL A 161 -5.85 -6.04 17.80
CA VAL A 161 -6.83 -7.03 18.25
C VAL A 161 -7.65 -7.50 17.07
N THR A 162 -8.14 -8.74 17.14
CA THR A 162 -8.93 -9.33 16.06
C THR A 162 -10.17 -8.50 15.74
N SER A 163 -10.39 -8.24 14.46
CA SER A 163 -11.56 -7.52 13.92
C SER A 163 -12.11 -8.29 12.72
N GLY A 164 -13.43 -8.19 12.49
CA GLY A 164 -14.06 -8.78 11.29
C GLY A 164 -13.77 -8.01 9.99
N SER A 165 -13.38 -6.74 10.11
CA SER A 165 -13.05 -5.85 9.00
C SER A 165 -12.29 -4.63 9.53
N GLY A 166 -11.33 -4.09 8.78
CA GLY A 166 -10.53 -2.94 9.22
C GLY A 166 -9.47 -3.28 10.27
N GLU A 167 -8.74 -2.29 10.73
CA GLU A 167 -7.69 -2.43 11.74
C GLU A 167 -8.23 -2.01 13.10
N LYS A 168 -8.11 -2.85 14.12
CA LYS A 168 -8.53 -2.51 15.49
C LYS A 168 -7.34 -2.62 16.44
N TYR A 169 -7.13 -1.60 17.25
CA TYR A 169 -6.10 -1.56 18.28
C TYR A 169 -6.72 -1.19 19.64
N SER A 170 -6.28 -1.85 20.71
CA SER A 170 -6.81 -1.62 22.05
C SER A 170 -5.77 -1.91 23.15
N ASN A 171 -5.96 -1.29 24.31
CA ASN A 171 -5.27 -1.64 25.57
C ASN A 171 -6.26 -2.02 26.69
N GLY A 172 -7.54 -2.23 26.37
CA GLY A 172 -8.62 -2.53 27.33
C GLY A 172 -9.36 -1.30 27.85
N ASN A 173 -8.73 -0.13 27.94
CA ASN A 173 -9.37 1.12 28.40
C ASN A 173 -9.78 2.02 27.23
N VAL A 174 -8.90 2.06 26.22
CA VAL A 174 -9.03 2.85 25.00
C VAL A 174 -8.89 1.93 23.80
N SER A 175 -9.63 2.22 22.73
CA SER A 175 -9.44 1.55 21.44
C SER A 175 -9.71 2.46 20.27
N ILE A 176 -9.10 2.13 19.13
CA ILE A 176 -9.44 2.72 17.85
C ILE A 176 -9.65 1.62 16.81
N HIS A 177 -10.74 1.72 16.08
CA HIS A 177 -11.08 0.82 14.98
C HIS A 177 -11.15 1.62 13.69
N MET A 178 -10.19 1.42 12.79
CA MET A 178 -10.05 2.13 11.52
C MET A 178 -10.52 1.26 10.35
N LYS A 179 -11.33 1.81 9.47
CA LYS A 179 -11.83 1.14 8.26
C LYS A 179 -11.84 2.14 7.10
N GLY A 180 -10.83 2.06 6.24
CA GLY A 180 -10.67 3.03 5.16
C GLY A 180 -10.47 4.44 5.72
N ASN A 181 -11.36 5.36 5.36
CA ASN A 181 -11.32 6.75 5.84
C ASN A 181 -12.11 6.96 7.13
N ASP A 182 -12.85 5.96 7.59
CA ASP A 182 -13.64 6.05 8.81
C ASP A 182 -12.86 5.44 9.98
N ALA A 183 -13.08 5.96 11.18
CA ALA A 183 -12.61 5.36 12.41
C ALA A 183 -13.63 5.50 13.53
N VAL A 184 -13.58 4.60 14.49
CA VAL A 184 -14.31 4.71 15.76
C VAL A 184 -13.27 4.72 16.87
N TYR A 185 -13.21 5.83 17.60
CA TYR A 185 -12.41 5.96 18.82
C TYR A 185 -13.31 5.69 20.02
N THR A 186 -12.96 4.67 20.81
CA THR A 186 -13.69 4.30 22.03
C THR A 186 -12.83 4.60 23.23
N GLU A 187 -13.39 5.34 24.17
CA GLU A 187 -12.75 5.67 25.45
C GLU A 187 -13.78 5.48 26.57
N ASN A 188 -13.42 4.69 27.57
CA ASN A 188 -14.31 4.40 28.71
C ASN A 188 -15.71 3.88 28.27
N GLY A 189 -15.75 3.07 27.21
CA GLY A 189 -16.98 2.51 26.66
C GLY A 189 -17.86 3.48 25.87
N LYS A 190 -17.38 4.70 25.58
CA LYS A 190 -18.09 5.67 24.73
C LYS A 190 -17.42 5.77 23.37
N ASP A 191 -18.22 5.54 22.33
CA ASP A 191 -17.77 5.59 20.94
C ASP A 191 -17.86 7.00 20.38
N LYS A 192 -16.83 7.40 19.64
CA LYS A 192 -16.76 8.65 18.88
C LYS A 192 -16.47 8.27 17.43
N SER A 193 -17.36 8.66 16.54
CA SER A 193 -17.16 8.53 15.09
C SER A 193 -16.10 9.53 14.64
N CYS A 194 -15.17 9.08 13.81
CA CYS A 194 -14.09 9.90 13.32
C CYS A 194 -13.85 9.68 11.82
N SER A 195 -13.33 10.71 11.16
CA SER A 195 -12.99 10.70 9.74
C SER A 195 -11.53 11.09 9.52
N LEU A 196 -10.84 10.35 8.63
CA LEU A 196 -9.44 10.59 8.29
C LEU A 196 -9.32 11.95 7.60
N GLN A 197 -8.58 12.87 8.21
CA GLN A 197 -8.31 14.19 7.66
C GLN A 197 -7.05 14.18 6.81
N ASN A 198 -5.98 13.56 7.34
CA ASN A 198 -4.71 13.48 6.64
C ASN A 198 -3.89 12.31 7.16
N SER A 199 -2.99 11.82 6.31
CA SER A 199 -1.95 10.87 6.64
C SER A 199 -0.58 11.46 6.32
N GLY A 200 0.38 11.29 7.22
CA GLY A 200 1.75 11.79 7.06
C GLY A 200 2.77 10.87 7.72
N HIS A 201 3.98 11.38 7.89
CA HIS A 201 5.04 10.69 8.60
C HIS A 201 5.56 11.57 9.74
N GLY A 202 5.82 10.96 10.88
CA GLY A 202 6.35 11.63 12.07
C GLY A 202 6.16 10.75 13.31
N SER A 203 6.29 11.35 14.49
CA SER A 203 6.12 10.64 15.75
C SER A 203 5.37 11.49 16.77
N ILE A 204 4.62 10.82 17.63
CA ILE A 204 3.92 11.40 18.78
C ILE A 204 4.92 11.48 19.93
N ASN A 205 5.34 12.70 20.24
CA ASN A 205 6.18 13.00 21.38
C ASN A 205 5.36 12.96 22.68
N GLU A 206 6.01 12.50 23.76
CA GLU A 206 5.46 12.42 25.12
C GLU A 206 5.52 13.75 25.87
#